data_AF-A0A1Z9HA91-F1
#
_entry.id   AF-A0A1Z9HA91-F1
#
_cell.length_a   1.000
_cell.length_b   1.000
_cell.length_c   1.000
_cell.angle_alpha   90.00
_cell.angle_beta   90.00
_cell.angle_gamma   90.00
#
_symmetry.space_group_name_H-M   'P 1'
#
loop_
_entity.id
_entity.type
_entity.pdbx_description
1 polymer ?
#
loop_
_entity_poly.entity_id
_entity_poly.type
_entity_poly.pdbx_seq_one_letter_code
_entity_poly.pdbx_strand_id
1 'polypeptide(L)'
;MQHAPATMIQSTQDPAPKFQAVIRSNVEKTPQWTSLDPEIREGIEVLSLVLPFRTNKYVMDELIDWTNVPNDPIFNLVFPR
;
A
#
# COMPACT_ATOMS: atom_id res chain seq x y z
N MET A 1 -30.08 -38.52 24.88
CA MET A 1 -28.63 -38.33 24.61
C MET A 1 -28.41 -38.36 23.10
N GLN A 2 -28.41 -37.21 22.43
CA GLN A 2 -27.83 -37.02 21.09
C GLN A 2 -27.28 -35.60 21.07
N HIS A 3 -25.96 -35.47 21.17
CA HIS A 3 -25.27 -34.17 21.16
C HIS A 3 -25.18 -33.68 19.71
N ALA A 4 -25.56 -32.43 19.47
CA ALA A 4 -25.33 -31.74 18.21
C ALA A 4 -23.82 -31.56 17.97
N PRO A 5 -23.31 -31.68 16.73
CA PRO A 5 -21.93 -31.36 16.44
C PRO A 5 -21.73 -29.85 16.54
N ALA A 6 -20.82 -29.42 17.41
CA ALA A 6 -20.35 -28.05 17.47
C ALA A 6 -19.74 -27.69 16.10
N THR A 7 -20.36 -26.72 15.42
CA THR A 7 -19.82 -26.08 14.22
C THR A 7 -18.41 -25.57 14.53
N MET A 8 -17.41 -26.15 13.87
CA MET A 8 -16.05 -25.61 13.86
C MET A 8 -16.12 -24.20 13.27
N ILE A 9 -15.80 -23.19 14.09
CA ILE A 9 -15.44 -21.87 13.58
C ILE A 9 -14.07 -22.06 12.92
N GLN A 10 -14.06 -22.23 11.60
CA GLN A 10 -12.85 -22.18 10.80
C GLN A 10 -12.33 -20.74 10.89
N SER A 11 -11.28 -20.52 11.69
CA SER A 11 -10.51 -19.29 11.66
C SER A 11 -10.09 -19.02 10.22
N THR A 12 -10.61 -17.96 9.60
CA THR A 12 -10.09 -17.46 8.32
C THR A 12 -8.69 -16.93 8.57
N GLN A 13 -7.71 -17.83 8.54
CA GLN A 13 -6.29 -17.51 8.51
C GLN A 13 -5.94 -17.20 7.05
N ASP A 14 -6.40 -16.06 6.53
CA ASP A 14 -5.62 -15.44 5.46
C ASP A 14 -4.31 -15.00 6.12
N PRO A 15 -3.15 -15.49 5.67
CA PRO A 15 -1.89 -15.07 6.24
C PRO A 15 -1.81 -13.56 6.06
N ALA A 16 -1.80 -12.81 7.16
CA ALA A 16 -1.68 -11.37 7.12
C ALA A 16 -0.52 -10.99 6.18
N PRO A 17 -0.73 -10.07 5.23
CA PRO A 17 0.28 -9.74 4.24
C PRO A 17 1.59 -9.40 4.96
N LYS A 18 2.68 -10.06 4.55
CA LYS A 18 3.99 -9.86 5.17
C LYS A 18 4.35 -8.39 5.08
N PHE A 19 4.72 -7.81 6.23
CA PHE A 19 5.22 -6.44 6.26
C PHE A 19 6.42 -6.30 5.33
N GLN A 20 6.29 -5.47 4.31
CA GLN A 20 7.36 -5.10 3.38
C GLN A 20 7.38 -3.59 3.28
N ALA A 21 8.52 -2.99 3.64
CA ALA A 21 8.66 -1.54 3.59
C ALA A 21 8.84 -1.06 2.15
N VAL A 22 8.10 -0.03 1.78
CA VAL A 22 8.28 0.69 0.52
C VAL A 22 8.86 2.08 0.84
N ILE A 23 9.95 2.41 0.16
CA ILE A 23 10.77 3.61 0.35
C ILE A 23 11.24 4.10 -1.02
N ARG A 24 11.85 5.29 -1.07
CA ARG A 24 12.39 5.87 -2.31
C ARG A 24 13.20 4.90 -3.18
N SER A 25 14.08 4.08 -2.57
CA SER A 25 14.97 3.19 -3.31
C SER A 25 14.33 1.92 -3.89
N ASN A 26 13.07 1.63 -3.56
CA ASN A 26 12.39 0.43 -4.05
C ASN A 26 10.96 0.68 -4.58
N VAL A 27 10.40 1.87 -4.40
CA VAL A 27 9.05 2.23 -4.88
C VAL A 27 8.92 2.03 -6.39
N GLU A 28 10.00 2.29 -7.14
CA GLU A 28 10.05 2.14 -8.60
C GLU A 28 9.76 0.71 -9.08
N LYS A 29 9.97 -0.30 -8.22
CA LYS A 29 9.77 -1.71 -8.53
C LYS A 29 8.33 -2.16 -8.32
N THR A 30 7.48 -1.28 -7.79
CA THR A 30 6.07 -1.60 -7.54
C THR A 30 5.26 -1.44 -8.82
N PRO A 31 4.30 -2.34 -9.12
CA PRO A 31 3.41 -2.18 -10.26
C PRO A 31 2.65 -0.85 -10.25
N GLN A 32 2.22 -0.41 -9.07
CA GLN A 32 1.47 0.82 -8.87
C GLN A 32 2.28 2.08 -9.24
N TRP A 33 3.59 2.07 -8.98
CA TRP A 33 4.48 3.16 -9.41
C TRP A 33 4.48 3.33 -10.93
N THR A 34 4.52 2.21 -11.67
CA THR A 34 4.58 2.25 -13.14
C THR A 34 3.30 2.82 -13.76
N SER A 35 2.16 2.70 -13.08
CA SER A 35 0.88 3.27 -13.51
C SER A 35 0.72 4.77 -13.24
N LEU A 36 1.61 5.40 -12.49
CA LEU A 36 1.55 6.84 -12.20
C LEU A 36 1.95 7.69 -13.40
N ASP A 37 1.31 8.86 -13.50
CA ASP A 37 1.72 9.90 -14.43
C ASP A 37 3.23 10.21 -14.27
N PRO A 38 4.01 10.30 -15.35
CA PRO A 38 5.42 10.69 -15.30
C PRO A 38 5.69 11.96 -14.47
N GLU A 39 4.84 12.98 -14.55
CA GLU A 39 5.02 14.25 -13.82
C GLU A 39 4.89 14.05 -12.30
N ILE A 40 3.93 13.23 -11.87
CA ILE A 40 3.75 12.88 -10.45
C ILE A 40 4.95 12.11 -9.93
N ARG A 41 5.49 11.16 -10.72
CA ARG A 41 6.67 10.39 -10.34
C ARG A 41 7.89 11.28 -10.16
N GLU A 42 8.14 12.18 -11.11
CA GLU A 42 9.25 13.12 -11.04
C GLU A 42 9.15 13.99 -9.78
N GLY A 43 7.96 14.53 -9.49
CA GLY A 43 7.71 15.30 -8.27
C GLY A 43 8.10 14.51 -7.01
N ILE A 44 7.61 13.28 -6.88
CA ILE A 44 7.94 12.42 -5.74
C ILE A 44 9.44 12.11 -5.66
N GLU A 45 10.10 11.85 -6.80
CA GLU A 45 11.53 11.54 -6.84
C GLU A 45 12.42 12.69 -6.39
N VAL A 46 12.07 13.92 -6.77
CA VAL A 46 12.78 15.14 -6.39
C VAL A 46 12.48 15.49 -4.93
N LEU A 47 11.21 15.52 -4.54
CA LEU A 47 10.82 15.95 -3.20
C LEU A 47 11.23 14.95 -2.12
N SER A 48 11.31 13.66 -2.46
CA SER A 48 11.82 12.64 -1.54
C SER A 48 13.31 12.80 -1.18
N LEU A 49 14.05 13.67 -1.89
CA LEU A 49 15.41 14.07 -1.51
C LEU A 49 15.43 15.03 -0.30
N VAL A 50 14.36 15.81 -0.14
CA VAL A 50 14.20 16.77 0.98
C VAL A 50 13.38 16.14 2.09
N LEU A 51 12.27 15.49 1.74
CA LEU A 51 11.34 14.86 2.66
C LEU A 51 11.24 13.36 2.38
N PRO A 52 12.05 12.53 3.07
CA PRO A 52 12.00 11.09 2.87
C PRO A 52 10.66 10.54 3.32
N PHE A 53 10.15 9.55 2.58
CA PHE A 53 8.94 8.82 2.93
C PHE A 53 9.24 7.34 3.21
N ARG A 54 8.37 6.72 3.99
CA ARG A 54 8.36 5.27 4.23
C ARG A 54 6.91 4.82 4.42
N THR A 55 6.50 3.82 3.66
CA THR A 55 5.21 3.14 3.82
C THR A 55 5.42 1.63 3.83
N ASN A 56 4.33 0.86 3.83
CA ASN A 56 4.40 -0.58 3.62
C ASN A 56 3.59 -1.00 2.40
N LYS A 57 3.82 -2.22 1.93
CA LYS A 57 3.12 -2.80 0.79
C LYS A 57 1.61 -2.88 0.99
N TYR A 58 1.14 -3.14 2.21
CA TYR A 58 -0.30 -3.19 2.52
C TYR A 58 -0.98 -1.84 2.27
N VAL A 59 -0.38 -0.71 2.67
CA VAL A 59 -0.92 0.62 2.36
C VAL A 59 -1.00 0.83 0.85
N MET A 60 0.04 0.41 0.12
CA MET A 60 0.11 0.55 -1.33
C MET A 60 -0.89 -0.33 -2.08
N ASP A 61 -1.13 -1.55 -1.61
CA ASP A 61 -2.01 -2.50 -2.27
C ASP A 61 -3.49 -2.29 -1.88
N GLU A 62 -3.76 -1.96 -0.62
CA GLU A 62 -5.11 -2.06 -0.04
C GLU A 62 -5.73 -0.72 0.34
N LEU A 63 -4.92 0.33 0.61
CA LEU A 63 -5.44 1.57 1.18
C LEU A 63 -5.41 2.77 0.21
N ILE A 64 -4.44 2.82 -0.70
CA ILE A 64 -4.38 3.88 -1.70
C ILE A 64 -5.36 3.56 -2.84
N ASP A 65 -6.29 4.48 -3.09
CA ASP A 65 -7.09 4.44 -4.31
C ASP A 65 -6.29 5.05 -5.48
N TRP A 66 -5.61 4.18 -6.23
CA TRP A 66 -4.82 4.55 -7.40
C TRP A 66 -5.63 5.17 -8.53
N THR A 67 -6.95 4.97 -8.56
CA THR A 67 -7.83 5.56 -9.59
C THR A 67 -8.14 7.04 -9.31
N ASN A 68 -7.91 7.49 -8.07
CA ASN A 68 -8.18 8.84 -7.63
C ASN A 68 -6.88 9.65 -7.36
N VAL A 69 -5.71 9.12 -7.71
CA VAL A 69 -4.45 9.86 -7.62
C VAL A 69 -4.46 11.01 -8.64
N PRO A 70 -4.08 12.25 -8.26
CA PRO A 70 -3.39 12.62 -7.01
C PRO A 70 -4.30 13.21 -5.92
N ASN A 71 -5.61 13.02 -6.00
CA ASN A 71 -6.57 13.54 -5.02
C ASN A 71 -6.84 12.55 -3.87
N ASP A 72 -6.35 11.32 -3.96
CA ASP A 72 -6.48 10.32 -2.89
C ASP A 72 -5.81 10.79 -1.57
N PRO A 73 -6.54 10.83 -0.44
CA PRO A 73 -6.00 11.28 0.83
C PRO A 73 -4.86 10.41 1.38
N ILE A 74 -4.89 9.10 1.16
CA ILE A 74 -3.86 8.19 1.68
C ILE A 74 -2.57 8.35 0.88
N PHE A 75 -2.67 8.49 -0.44
CA PHE A 75 -1.57 8.85 -1.32
C PHE A 75 -0.90 10.15 -0.86
N ASN A 76 -1.70 11.18 -0.57
CA ASN A 76 -1.21 12.49 -0.11
C ASN A 76 -0.54 12.46 1.25
N LEU A 77 -0.89 11.50 2.10
CA LEU A 77 -0.24 11.30 3.40
C LEU A 77 1.09 10.56 3.26
N VAL A 78 1.20 9.68 2.26
CA VAL A 78 2.35 8.80 2.06
C VAL A 78 3.46 9.48 1.25
N PHE A 79 3.09 10.21 0.19
CA PHE A 79 4.05 10.74 -0.77
C PHE A 79 4.23 12.26 -0.65
N PRO A 80 5.47 12.75 -0.74
CA PRO A 80 5.74 14.19 -0.73
C PRO A 80 5.23 14.86 -2.02
N ARG A 81 4.69 16.09 -1.89
CA ARG A 81 4.12 16.92 -2.96
C ARG A 81 4.79 18.29 -3.04
#